data_AF-G3AS18-F1
#
_entry.id   AF-G3AS18-F1
#
_cell.length_a   1.000
_cell.length_b   1.000
_cell.length_c   1.000
_cell.angle_alpha   90.00
_cell.angle_beta   90.00
_cell.angle_gamma   90.00
#
_symmetry.space_group_name_H-M   'P 1'
#
loop_
_entity.id
_entity.type
_entity.pdbx_description
1 polymer ?
#
loop_
_entity_poly.entity_id
_entity_poly.type
_entity_poly.pdbx_seq_one_letter_code
_entity_poly.pdbx_strand_id
1 'polypeptide(L)'
;MVGNHDSTGVIVNTNELPDLLNLEKVDYQVYLSALIRLIDTMVEYTNGTVIRGSIQSKGPYGKDYSIAMINLEIVLKLEKGFQLLDLNNENLRKLYDSLKLNCQKLSKMTYDLSLRNLINVKGETV
;
A
#
# COMPACT_ATOMS: atom_id res chain seq x y z
N MET A 1 21.63 -10.77 -14.95
CA MET A 1 20.35 -11.08 -14.28
C MET A 1 20.26 -10.21 -13.04
N VAL A 2 19.70 -9.01 -13.15
CA VAL A 2 19.33 -8.18 -12.00
C VAL A 2 17.86 -7.86 -12.23
N GLY A 3 16.99 -8.68 -11.64
CA GLY A 3 15.57 -8.38 -11.57
C GLY A 3 15.43 -7.17 -10.66
N ASN A 4 15.19 -6.00 -11.26
CA ASN A 4 15.08 -4.75 -10.54
C ASN A 4 13.74 -4.73 -9.79
N HIS A 5 13.74 -5.26 -8.56
CA HIS A 5 12.63 -5.23 -7.61
C HIS A 5 12.59 -3.91 -6.79
N ASP A 6 13.35 -2.88 -7.21
CA ASP A 6 13.47 -1.56 -6.56
C ASP A 6 12.22 -0.67 -6.66
N SER A 7 11.07 -1.20 -7.10
CA SER A 7 9.79 -0.48 -7.08
C SER A 7 8.93 -0.80 -5.85
N THR A 8 9.48 -1.48 -4.84
CA THR A 8 8.77 -1.75 -3.59
C THR A 8 8.91 -0.57 -2.64
N GLY A 9 7.81 0.10 -2.33
CA GLY A 9 7.81 1.18 -1.33
C GLY A 9 8.30 0.66 0.03
N VAL A 10 9.23 1.40 0.64
CA VAL A 10 9.81 1.07 1.94
C VAL A 10 9.05 1.81 3.04
N ILE A 11 8.87 1.16 4.18
CA ILE A 11 8.22 1.73 5.36
C ILE A 11 9.30 2.11 6.36
N VAL A 12 9.26 3.36 6.83
CA VAL A 12 10.21 3.90 7.80
C VAL A 12 10.11 3.13 9.11
N ASN A 13 11.23 2.65 9.64
CA ASN A 13 11.24 1.88 10.88
C ASN A 13 11.23 2.77 12.13
N THR A 14 10.97 2.18 13.30
CA THR A 14 10.90 2.93 14.58
C THR A 14 12.25 3.43 15.09
N ASN A 15 13.37 3.01 14.49
CA ASN A 15 14.72 3.43 14.87
C ASN A 15 15.18 4.63 14.04
N GLU A 16 14.75 4.71 12.78
CA GLU A 16 15.04 5.81 11.84
C GLU A 16 14.07 6.97 12.02
N LEU A 17 12.84 6.70 12.46
CA LEU A 17 11.81 7.72 12.63
C LEU A 17 12.19 8.82 13.64
N PRO A 18 12.78 8.53 14.81
CA PRO A 18 13.21 9.55 15.76
C PRO A 18 14.28 10.48 15.17
N ASP A 19 15.24 9.92 14.44
CA ASP A 19 16.31 10.68 13.80
C ASP A 19 15.75 11.58 12.67
N LEU A 20 14.79 11.07 11.90
CA LEU A 20 14.17 11.79 10.79
C LEU A 20 13.28 12.95 11.26
N LEU A 21 12.55 12.76 12.36
CA LEU A 21 11.57 13.73 12.87
C LEU A 21 12.08 14.53 14.07
N ASN A 22 13.34 14.33 14.48
CA ASN A 22 13.95 14.94 15.67
C ASN A 22 13.11 14.70 16.94
N LEU A 23 12.75 13.43 17.18
CA LEU A 23 11.96 12.99 18.33
C LEU A 23 12.85 12.30 19.36
N GLU A 24 12.55 12.51 20.65
CA GLU A 24 13.29 11.86 21.75
C GLU A 24 12.96 10.36 21.86
N LYS A 25 11.69 10.00 21.63
CA LYS A 25 11.20 8.62 21.65
C LYS A 25 9.93 8.48 20.83
N VAL A 26 9.76 7.33 20.18
CA VAL A 26 8.52 6.96 19.49
C VAL A 26 7.79 5.90 20.31
N ASP A 27 6.50 6.14 20.58
CA ASP A 27 5.60 5.13 21.14
C ASP A 27 5.15 4.19 20.02
N TYR A 28 5.35 2.88 20.22
CA TYR A 28 4.92 1.83 19.28
C TYR A 28 3.41 1.89 19.00
N GLN A 29 2.57 2.23 19.97
CA GLN A 29 1.13 2.34 19.75
C GLN A 29 0.81 3.50 18.79
N VAL A 30 1.50 4.62 18.94
CA VAL A 30 1.35 5.78 18.05
C VAL A 30 1.85 5.45 16.65
N TYR A 31 3.02 4.79 16.55
CA TYR A 31 3.58 4.35 15.28
C TYR A 31 2.65 3.38 14.54
N LEU A 32 2.15 2.34 15.19
CA LEU A 32 1.23 1.37 14.58
C LEU A 32 -0.09 2.03 14.15
N SER A 33 -0.61 2.95 14.97
CA SER A 33 -1.82 3.70 14.61
C SER A 33 -1.58 4.62 13.40
N ALA A 34 -0.43 5.28 13.34
CA ALA A 34 -0.03 6.12 12.20
C ALA A 34 0.16 5.30 10.92
N LEU A 35 0.71 4.09 11.04
CA LEU A 35 0.90 3.17 9.94
C LEU A 35 -0.45 2.72 9.33
N ILE A 36 -1.46 2.45 10.16
CA ILE A 36 -2.80 2.12 9.65
C ILE A 36 -3.42 3.33 8.92
N ARG A 37 -3.27 4.55 9.45
CA ARG A 37 -3.73 5.77 8.78
C ARG A 37 -3.01 6.04 7.46
N LEU A 38 -1.73 5.70 7.37
CA LEU A 38 -0.97 5.76 6.13
C LEU A 38 -1.59 4.82 5.09
N ILE A 39 -1.98 3.61 5.49
CA ILE A 39 -2.63 2.65 4.58
C ILE A 39 -3.99 3.17 4.09
N ASP A 40 -4.81 3.75 4.97
CA ASP A 40 -6.08 4.39 4.57
C ASP A 40 -5.83 5.44 3.48
N THR A 41 -4.82 6.29 3.67
CA THR A 41 -4.43 7.35 2.73
C THR A 41 -3.90 6.78 1.42
N MET A 42 -3.09 5.71 1.47
CA MET A 42 -2.55 5.03 0.29
C MET A 42 -3.67 4.41 -0.56
N VAL A 43 -4.68 3.81 0.07
CA VAL A 43 -5.82 3.24 -0.65
C VAL A 43 -6.63 4.33 -1.34
N GLU A 44 -6.87 5.46 -0.67
CA GLU A 44 -7.58 6.59 -1.27
C GLU A 44 -6.78 7.24 -2.41
N TYR A 45 -5.47 7.39 -2.23
CA TYR A 45 -4.57 7.84 -3.28
C TYR A 45 -4.61 6.89 -4.50
N THR A 46 -4.56 5.58 -4.27
CA THR A 46 -4.65 4.59 -5.35
C THR A 46 -5.97 4.72 -6.10
N ASN A 47 -7.09 4.81 -5.37
CA ASN A 47 -8.40 5.00 -5.98
C ASN A 47 -8.45 6.27 -6.84
N GLY A 48 -7.96 7.38 -6.31
CA GLY A 48 -7.90 8.66 -7.03
C GLY A 48 -7.02 8.60 -8.28
N THR A 49 -5.86 7.93 -8.22
CA THR A 49 -4.96 7.76 -9.38
C THR A 49 -5.59 6.87 -10.45
N VAL A 50 -6.23 5.76 -10.08
CA VAL A 50 -6.92 4.86 -11.00
C VAL A 50 -8.07 5.57 -11.70
N ILE A 51 -8.87 6.35 -10.96
CA ILE A 51 -9.97 7.16 -11.53
C ILE A 51 -9.41 8.19 -12.52
N ARG A 52 -8.38 8.96 -12.13
CA ARG A 52 -7.76 9.96 -13.01
C ARG A 52 -7.19 9.34 -14.29
N GLY A 53 -6.49 8.21 -14.16
CA GLY A 53 -5.98 7.44 -15.30
C GLY A 53 -7.09 6.86 -16.19
N SER A 54 -8.26 6.54 -15.63
CA SER A 54 -9.42 6.09 -16.42
C SER A 54 -10.06 7.21 -17.24
N ILE A 55 -10.04 8.46 -16.75
CA ILE A 55 -10.66 9.63 -17.40
C ILE A 55 -9.71 10.23 -18.45
N GLN A 56 -8.39 10.19 -18.21
CA GLN A 56 -7.41 10.79 -19.11
C GLN A 56 -7.07 9.84 -20.27
N SER A 57 -7.78 10.01 -21.39
CA SER A 57 -7.68 9.13 -22.56
C SER A 57 -6.40 9.31 -23.39
N LYS A 58 -5.73 10.47 -23.31
CA LYS A 58 -4.52 10.79 -24.10
C LYS A 58 -3.61 11.78 -23.36
N GLY A 59 -2.71 11.26 -22.53
CA GLY A 59 -1.58 11.99 -21.95
C GLY A 59 -0.25 11.35 -22.38
N PRO A 60 0.88 12.08 -22.37
CA PRO A 60 2.20 11.55 -22.74
C PRO A 60 2.69 10.44 -21.79
N TYR A 61 2.11 10.36 -20.59
CA TYR A 61 2.23 9.25 -19.67
C TYR A 61 1.03 8.34 -19.93
N GLY A 62 1.27 7.12 -20.44
CA GLY A 62 0.21 6.14 -20.70
C GLY A 62 -0.58 5.79 -19.44
N LYS A 63 -1.59 4.94 -19.60
CA LYS A 63 -2.37 4.38 -18.49
C LYS A 63 -1.50 3.48 -17.60
N ASP A 64 -0.72 4.08 -16.71
CA ASP A 64 0.12 3.36 -15.76
C ASP A 64 -0.67 3.07 -14.48
N TYR A 65 -1.18 1.84 -14.38
CA TYR A 65 -1.88 1.35 -13.20
C TYR A 65 -0.97 0.52 -12.29
N SER A 66 0.34 0.49 -12.55
CA SER A 66 1.33 -0.24 -11.75
C SER A 66 1.34 0.20 -10.28
N ILE A 67 0.94 1.45 -9.99
CA ILE A 67 0.81 1.97 -8.62
C ILE A 67 -0.16 1.14 -7.76
N ALA A 68 -1.23 0.61 -8.35
CA ALA A 68 -2.18 -0.24 -7.62
C ALA A 68 -1.53 -1.54 -7.17
N MET A 69 -0.68 -2.13 -8.02
CA MET A 69 0.08 -3.34 -7.71
C MET A 69 1.14 -3.08 -6.64
N ILE A 70 1.91 -2.00 -6.76
CA ILE A 70 2.92 -1.60 -5.77
C ILE A 70 2.27 -1.40 -4.39
N ASN A 71 1.17 -0.64 -4.33
CA ASN A 71 0.48 -0.38 -3.08
C ASN A 71 -0.14 -1.66 -2.50
N LEU A 72 -0.65 -2.56 -3.35
CA LEU A 72 -1.18 -3.86 -2.90
C LEU A 72 -0.11 -4.69 -2.20
N GLU A 73 1.09 -4.79 -2.76
CA GLU A 73 2.19 -5.54 -2.14
C GLU A 73 2.57 -4.98 -0.76
N ILE A 74 2.58 -3.66 -0.61
CA ILE A 74 2.88 -2.99 0.66
C ILE A 74 1.80 -3.30 1.69
N VAL A 75 0.53 -3.15 1.32
CA VAL A 75 -0.60 -3.40 2.23
C VAL A 75 -0.67 -4.88 2.65
N LEU A 76 -0.37 -5.82 1.75
CA LEU A 76 -0.30 -7.25 2.06
C LEU A 76 0.84 -7.58 3.03
N LYS A 77 2.02 -6.98 2.86
CA LYS A 77 3.14 -7.16 3.79
C LYS A 77 2.80 -6.61 5.18
N LEU A 78 2.11 -5.47 5.22
CA LEU A 78 1.67 -4.85 6.47
C LEU A 78 0.60 -5.68 7.18
N GLU A 79 -0.41 -6.14 6.46
CA GLU A 79 -1.48 -6.98 7.04
C GLU A 79 -0.91 -8.26 7.69
N LYS A 80 0.03 -8.94 7.01
CA LYS A 80 0.79 -10.06 7.59
C LYS A 80 1.61 -9.65 8.82
N GLY A 81 2.25 -8.48 8.79
CA GLY A 81 2.98 -7.94 9.93
C GLY A 81 2.08 -7.70 11.15
N PHE A 82 0.90 -7.13 10.93
CA PHE A 82 -0.11 -6.92 11.99
C PHE A 82 -0.72 -8.24 12.48
N GLN A 83 -0.86 -9.26 11.63
CA GLN A 83 -1.31 -10.59 12.03
C GLN A 83 -0.32 -11.27 13.01
N LEU A 84 0.99 -11.00 12.87
CA LEU A 84 2.01 -11.49 13.80
C LEU A 84 2.00 -10.77 15.15
N LEU A 85 1.49 -9.55 15.20
CA LEU A 85 1.34 -8.79 16.43
C LEU A 85 0.06 -9.27 17.12
N ASP A 86 0.20 -10.01 18.23
CA ASP A 86 -0.94 -10.37 19.08
C ASP A 86 -1.46 -9.12 19.81
N LEU A 87 -2.31 -8.35 19.11
CA LEU A 87 -2.77 -7.03 19.54
C LEU A 87 -3.73 -7.14 20.73
N ASN A 88 -3.19 -7.01 21.94
CA ASN A 88 -3.99 -6.94 23.17
C ASN A 88 -4.78 -5.62 23.33
N ASN A 89 -4.46 -4.59 22.55
CA ASN A 89 -5.13 -3.29 22.62
C ASN A 89 -6.39 -3.26 21.73
N GLU A 90 -7.56 -3.02 22.33
CA GLU A 90 -8.84 -2.95 21.61
C GLU A 90 -8.89 -1.87 20.52
N ASN A 91 -8.24 -0.72 20.73
CA ASN A 91 -8.24 0.36 19.76
C ASN A 91 -7.42 0.00 18.51
N LEU A 92 -6.26 -0.62 18.69
CA LEU A 92 -5.46 -1.12 17.57
C LEU A 92 -6.17 -2.25 16.84
N ARG A 93 -6.95 -3.09 17.55
CA ARG A 93 -7.73 -4.17 16.95
C ARG A 93 -8.83 -3.64 16.02
N LYS A 94 -9.56 -2.60 16.45
CA LYS A 94 -10.55 -1.91 15.60
C LYS A 94 -9.90 -1.30 14.36
N LEU A 95 -8.75 -0.65 14.52
CA LEU A 95 -8.00 -0.09 13.39
C LEU A 95 -7.48 -1.18 12.44
N TYR A 96 -7.07 -2.34 12.97
CA TYR A 96 -6.65 -3.50 12.19
C TYR A 96 -7.81 -4.09 11.35
N ASP A 97 -9.04 -4.09 11.85
CA ASP A 97 -10.18 -4.53 11.05
C ASP A 97 -10.44 -3.58 9.85
N SER A 98 -10.18 -2.27 10.00
CA SER A 98 -10.18 -1.32 8.88
C SER A 98 -9.10 -1.67 7.85
N LEU A 99 -7.89 -2.04 8.32
CA LEU A 99 -6.81 -2.51 7.45
C LEU A 99 -7.21 -3.73 6.61
N LYS A 100 -7.88 -4.72 7.20
CA LYS A 100 -8.37 -5.89 6.45
C LYS A 100 -9.34 -5.50 5.33
N LEU A 101 -10.28 -4.59 5.62
CA LEU A 101 -11.23 -4.10 4.63
C LEU A 101 -10.52 -3.36 3.48
N ASN A 102 -9.54 -2.54 3.81
CA ASN A 102 -8.70 -1.83 2.84
C ASN A 102 -7.88 -2.78 1.96
N CYS A 103 -7.30 -3.83 2.55
CA CYS A 103 -6.58 -4.87 1.83
C CYS A 103 -7.49 -5.57 0.80
N GLN A 104 -8.72 -5.92 1.20
CA GLN A 104 -9.71 -6.51 0.28
C GLN A 104 -10.11 -5.53 -0.84
N LYS A 105 -10.33 -4.25 -0.52
CA LYS A 105 -10.66 -3.22 -1.51
C LYS A 105 -9.56 -3.08 -2.57
N LEU A 106 -8.30 -3.02 -2.13
CA LEU A 106 -7.14 -2.85 -3.02
C LEU A 106 -6.86 -4.11 -3.86
N SER A 107 -7.05 -5.30 -3.26
CA SER A 107 -6.96 -6.58 -3.96
C SER A 107 -7.99 -6.68 -5.09
N LYS A 108 -9.25 -6.32 -4.80
CA LYS A 108 -10.33 -6.30 -5.80
C LYS A 108 -10.05 -5.30 -6.92
N MET A 109 -9.60 -4.10 -6.58
CA MET A 109 -9.25 -3.07 -7.56
C MET A 109 -8.13 -3.54 -8.50
N THR A 110 -7.07 -4.14 -7.95
CA THR A 110 -5.94 -4.66 -8.74
C THR A 110 -6.38 -5.82 -9.64
N TYR A 111 -7.26 -6.70 -9.13
CA TYR A 111 -7.86 -7.78 -9.90
C TYR A 111 -8.69 -7.24 -11.09
N ASP A 112 -9.54 -6.24 -10.86
CA ASP A 112 -10.36 -5.62 -11.91
C ASP A 112 -9.50 -4.95 -13.00
N LEU A 113 -8.38 -4.34 -12.61
CA LEU A 113 -7.41 -3.75 -13.54
C LEU A 113 -6.65 -4.82 -14.33
N SER A 114 -6.27 -5.91 -13.68
CA SER A 114 -5.60 -7.06 -14.31
C SER A 114 -6.51 -7.74 -15.34
N LEU A 115 -7.79 -7.97 -15.02
CA LEU A 115 -8.76 -8.56 -15.95
C LEU A 115 -8.96 -7.72 -17.22
N ARG A 116 -8.72 -6.41 -17.15
CA ARG A 116 -8.83 -5.48 -18.28
C ARG A 116 -7.50 -5.28 -19.03
N ASN A 117 -6.46 -6.05 -18.69
CA ASN A 117 -5.10 -5.91 -19.21
C ASN A 117 -4.54 -4.48 -19.05
N LEU A 118 -4.96 -3.79 -17.99
CA LEU A 118 -4.53 -2.42 -17.68
C LEU A 118 -3.26 -2.39 -16.83
N ILE A 119 -2.95 -3.50 -16.17
CA ILE A 119 -1.67 -3.73 -15.51
C ILE A 119 -0.91 -4.71 -16.39
N ASN A 120 0.22 -4.27 -16.93
CA ASN A 120 1.07 -5.14 -17.72
C ASN A 120 1.98 -5.89 -16.74
N VAL A 121 1.55 -7.08 -16.33
CA VAL A 121 2.48 -8.03 -15.70
C VAL A 121 3.47 -8.38 -16.80
N LYS A 122 4.66 -7.77 -16.78
CA LYS A 122 5.73 -8.13 -17.73
C LYS A 122 6.03 -9.61 -17.57
N GLY A 123 5.43 -10.42 -18.43
CA GLY A 123 5.49 -11.87 -18.37
C GLY A 123 4.41 -12.51 -19.24
N GLU A 124 4.48 -12.25 -20.55
CA GLU A 124 4.16 -13.15 -21.67
C GLU A 124 3.98 -12.31 -22.94
N THR A 125 5.11 -12.01 -23.57
CA THR A 125 5.13 -11.80 -25.02
C THR A 125 4.94 -13.17 -25.67
N VAL A 126 3.79 -13.39 -26.31
CA VAL A 126 3.65 -14.42 -27.36
C VAL A 126 4.08 -13.81 -28.68
#